data_AF-A0A936H5I2-F1
#
_entry.id   AF-A0A936H5I2-F1
#
_cell.length_a   1.000
_cell.length_b   1.000
_cell.length_c   1.000
_cell.angle_alpha   90.00
_cell.angle_beta   90.00
_cell.angle_gamma   90.00
#
_symmetry.space_group_name_H-M   'P 1'
#
loop_
_entity.id
_entity.type
_entity.pdbx_description
1 polymer ?
#
loop_
_entity_poly.entity_id
_entity_poly.type
_entity_poly.pdbx_seq_one_letter_code
_entity_poly.pdbx_strand_id
1 'polypeptide(L)'
;MTPIGSLFLNDDQTGFYFEKFPSKLPEHAHNHPNVCLLAVNSGRLFWIKALFRQKFSDHPAIKLYGELGQRRRATDKEIDRLNRRMKITRGLKGNTYLWKKMEFVREIRFTKAEKINLGRMTIDL
;
A
#
# COMPACT_ATOMS: atom_id res chain seq x y z
N MET A 1 -11.36 3.72 6.50
CA MET A 1 -10.31 2.90 5.86
C MET A 1 -10.29 3.28 4.38
N THR A 2 -9.11 3.64 3.83
CA THR A 2 -8.98 4.10 2.43
C THR A 2 -8.07 3.15 1.66
N PRO A 3 -8.52 2.56 0.53
CA PRO A 3 -7.67 1.68 -0.27
C PRO A 3 -6.60 2.49 -1.01
N ILE A 4 -5.33 2.08 -0.88
CA ILE A 4 -4.19 2.70 -1.55
C ILE A 4 -3.56 1.67 -2.49
N GLY A 5 -3.72 1.89 -3.81
CA GLY A 5 -3.22 0.97 -4.84
C GLY A 5 -1.83 1.30 -5.41
N SER A 6 -1.21 2.38 -4.93
CA SER A 6 0.01 2.98 -5.50
C SER A 6 1.02 3.34 -4.42
N LEU A 7 1.18 2.47 -3.41
CA LEU A 7 2.18 2.59 -2.36
C LEU A 7 3.52 1.98 -2.80
N PHE A 8 4.61 2.69 -2.53
CA PHE A 8 5.98 2.27 -2.80
C PHE A 8 6.81 2.44 -1.54
N LEU A 9 7.58 1.41 -1.18
CA LEU A 9 8.52 1.42 -0.06
C LEU A 9 9.92 1.78 -0.55
N ASN A 10 10.68 2.47 0.28
CA ASN A 10 12.10 2.76 0.09
C ASN A 10 12.94 1.89 1.04
N ASP A 11 14.26 1.95 0.89
CA ASP A 11 15.21 1.11 1.64
C ASP A 11 15.61 1.72 3.00
N ASP A 12 14.96 2.81 3.42
CA ASP A 12 15.30 3.64 4.58
C ASP A 12 14.11 3.88 5.53
N GLN A 13 13.19 2.91 5.63
CA GLN A 13 11.94 3.02 6.43
C GLN A 13 11.02 4.17 5.99
N THR A 14 11.22 4.72 4.81
CA THR A 14 10.28 5.66 4.20
C THR A 14 9.52 4.99 3.05
N GLY A 15 8.51 5.70 2.56
CA GLY A 15 7.80 5.34 1.36
C GLY A 15 6.97 6.50 0.87
N PHE A 16 6.22 6.26 -0.19
CA PHE A 16 5.28 7.24 -0.71
C PHE A 16 4.12 6.55 -1.41
N TYR A 17 3.00 7.24 -1.50
CA TYR A 17 1.92 6.85 -2.42
C TYR A 17 1.46 8.01 -3.27
N PHE A 18 0.89 7.69 -4.43
CA PHE A 18 0.28 8.71 -5.28
C PHE A 18 -1.10 9.11 -4.75
N GLU A 19 -1.20 10.35 -4.26
CA GLU A 19 -2.38 10.90 -3.59
C GLU A 19 -3.31 11.61 -4.59
N LYS A 20 -4.08 10.81 -5.34
CA LYS A 20 -5.01 11.29 -6.37
C LYS A 20 -6.49 11.22 -5.95
N PHE A 21 -6.89 10.09 -5.36
CA PHE A 21 -8.30 9.77 -5.08
C PHE A 21 -8.72 9.92 -3.61
N PRO A 22 -7.84 9.71 -2.60
CA PRO A 22 -8.22 9.95 -1.22
C PRO A 22 -8.64 11.40 -1.00
N SER A 23 -9.87 11.63 -0.52
CA SER A 23 -10.38 12.96 -0.16
C SER A 23 -10.24 13.27 1.33
N LYS A 24 -10.60 12.31 2.20
CA LYS A 24 -10.58 12.50 3.66
C LYS A 24 -9.21 12.30 4.30
N LEU A 25 -8.39 11.39 3.75
CA LEU A 25 -7.07 11.10 4.32
C LEU A 25 -6.15 12.34 4.33
N PRO A 26 -6.07 13.15 3.25
CA PRO A 26 -5.30 14.40 3.26
C PRO A 26 -5.81 15.41 4.29
N GLU A 27 -7.12 15.56 4.46
CA GLU A 27 -7.72 16.48 5.44
C GLU A 27 -7.31 16.10 6.87
N HIS A 28 -7.41 14.82 7.21
CA HIS A 28 -7.02 14.33 8.54
C HIS A 28 -5.51 14.39 8.77
N ALA A 29 -4.70 14.22 7.73
CA ALA A 29 -3.24 14.20 7.83
C ALA A 29 -2.66 15.50 8.40
N HIS A 30 -3.35 16.63 8.25
CA HIS A 30 -2.90 17.93 8.77
C HIS A 30 -2.85 17.97 10.30
N ASN A 31 -3.83 17.35 10.97
CA ASN A 31 -3.93 17.37 12.43
C ASN A 31 -3.53 16.04 13.07
N HIS A 32 -3.62 14.95 12.31
CA HIS A 32 -3.38 13.58 12.76
C HIS A 32 -2.57 12.83 11.70
N PRO A 33 -1.24 12.99 11.67
CA PRO A 33 -0.39 12.37 10.65
C PRO A 33 -0.22 10.85 10.85
N ASN A 34 -0.53 10.34 12.04
CA ASN A 34 -0.38 8.92 12.36
C ASN A 34 -1.28 8.05 11.48
N VAL A 35 -0.69 7.04 10.84
CA VAL A 35 -1.37 6.09 9.96
C VAL A 35 -0.98 4.65 10.24
N CYS A 36 -1.89 3.75 9.90
CA CYS A 36 -1.64 2.32 9.83
C CYS A 36 -2.02 1.83 8.43
N LEU A 37 -1.03 1.33 7.70
CA LEU A 37 -1.20 0.69 6.41
C LEU A 37 -1.30 -0.82 6.60
N LEU A 38 -2.42 -1.40 6.17
CA LEU A 38 -2.60 -2.84 6.12
C LEU A 38 -2.29 -3.34 4.71
N ALA A 39 -1.20 -4.08 4.57
CA ALA A 39 -0.85 -4.76 3.32
C ALA A 39 -1.25 -6.24 3.43
N VAL A 40 -2.12 -6.68 2.52
CA VAL A 40 -2.69 -8.03 2.51
C VAL A 40 -2.22 -8.77 1.28
N ASN A 41 -1.85 -10.05 1.44
CA ASN A 41 -1.53 -10.92 0.32
C ASN A 41 -2.77 -11.06 -0.60
N SER A 42 -2.63 -10.74 -1.88
CA SER A 42 -3.73 -10.79 -2.86
C SER A 42 -3.79 -12.10 -3.65
N GLY A 43 -2.94 -13.07 -3.34
CA GLY A 43 -2.85 -14.36 -4.03
C GLY A 43 -4.06 -15.26 -3.77
N ARG A 44 -4.90 -15.47 -4.78
CA ARG A 44 -6.10 -16.32 -4.66
C ARG A 44 -5.78 -17.74 -4.18
N LEU A 45 -4.75 -18.37 -4.77
CA LEU A 45 -4.34 -19.73 -4.41
C LEU A 45 -3.81 -19.81 -2.96
N PHE A 46 -3.16 -18.75 -2.48
CA PHE A 46 -2.70 -18.67 -1.09
C PHE A 46 -3.89 -18.74 -0.13
N TRP A 47 -4.91 -17.92 -0.36
CA TRP A 47 -6.13 -17.91 0.45
C TRP A 47 -6.92 -19.21 0.35
N ILE A 48 -7.17 -19.73 -0.85
CA ILE A 48 -7.93 -20.98 -1.03
C ILE A 48 -7.24 -22.15 -0.32
N LYS A 49 -5.91 -22.28 -0.44
CA LYS A 49 -5.16 -23.32 0.26
C LYS A 49 -5.24 -23.15 1.78
N ALA A 50 -5.12 -21.91 2.28
CA ALA A 50 -5.16 -21.65 3.72
C ALA A 50 -6.52 -21.97 4.32
N LEU A 51 -7.61 -21.61 3.63
CA LEU A 51 -8.98 -21.92 4.04
C LEU A 51 -9.23 -23.43 4.04
N PHE A 52 -8.84 -24.13 2.97
CA PHE A 52 -9.01 -25.58 2.89
C PHE A 52 -8.20 -26.33 3.96
N ARG A 53 -6.98 -25.86 4.28
CA ARG A 53 -6.11 -26.46 5.30
C ARG A 53 -6.37 -25.95 6.72
N GLN A 54 -7.29 -24.99 6.88
CA GLN A 54 -7.56 -24.29 8.14
C GLN A 54 -6.31 -23.64 8.79
N LYS A 55 -5.27 -23.38 8.00
CA LYS A 55 -4.03 -22.73 8.46
C LYS A 55 -3.30 -22.01 7.33
N PHE A 56 -2.69 -20.89 7.64
CA PHE A 56 -1.83 -20.18 6.71
C PHE A 56 -0.42 -20.77 6.69
N SER A 57 0.21 -20.78 5.51
CA SER A 57 1.60 -21.20 5.34
C SER A 57 2.62 -20.08 5.61
N ASP A 58 2.15 -18.84 5.68
CA ASP A 58 2.92 -17.62 5.97
C ASP A 58 1.93 -16.52 6.39
N HIS A 59 2.40 -15.41 6.97
CA HIS A 59 1.52 -14.35 7.44
C HIS A 59 0.73 -13.74 6.29
N PRO A 60 -0.61 -13.71 6.36
CA PRO A 60 -1.45 -13.26 5.25
C PRO A 60 -1.43 -11.74 5.06
N ALA A 61 -0.96 -11.00 6.06
CA ALA A 61 -0.92 -9.54 6.04
C ALA A 61 0.08 -8.97 7.06
N ILE A 62 0.47 -7.72 6.83
CA ILE A 62 1.32 -6.93 7.71
C ILE A 62 0.70 -5.55 7.91
N LYS A 63 0.77 -5.04 9.15
CA LYS A 63 0.45 -3.66 9.51
C LYS A 63 1.75 -2.86 9.57
N LEU A 64 1.80 -1.77 8.82
CA LEU A 64 2.89 -0.79 8.89
C LEU A 64 2.34 0.50 9.51
N TYR A 65 2.87 0.85 10.67
CA TYR A 65 2.55 2.08 11.37
C TYR A 65 3.57 3.15 11.00
N GLY A 66 3.11 4.39 10.92
CA GLY A 66 3.96 5.50 10.56
C GLY A 66 3.23 6.83 10.59
N GLU A 67 3.89 7.83 10.02
CA GLU A 67 3.41 9.21 9.94
C GLU A 67 3.39 9.65 8.48
N LEU A 68 2.31 10.31 8.07
CA LEU A 68 2.21 10.98 6.79
C LEU A 68 3.07 12.24 6.79
N GLY A 69 3.91 12.36 5.77
CA GLY A 69 4.75 13.53 5.51
C GLY A 69 4.11 14.51 4.53
N GLN A 70 4.95 15.23 3.81
CA GLN A 70 4.52 16.30 2.91
C GLN A 70 3.81 15.76 1.67
N ARG A 71 2.82 16.53 1.19
CA ARG A 71 2.30 16.39 -0.18
C ARG A 71 3.16 17.21 -1.12
N ARG A 72 3.74 16.57 -2.12
CA ARG A 72 4.56 17.28 -3.10
C ARG A 72 4.40 16.69 -4.49
N ARG A 73 4.94 17.39 -5.50
CA ARG A 73 5.07 16.83 -6.84
C ARG A 73 5.97 15.59 -6.79
N ALA A 74 5.58 14.58 -7.54
CA ALA A 74 6.38 13.39 -7.76
C ALA A 74 7.67 13.76 -8.50
N THR A 75 8.77 13.15 -8.09
CA THR A 75 10.03 13.20 -8.85
C THR A 75 9.94 12.26 -10.06
N ASP A 76 10.82 12.48 -11.04
CA ASP A 76 10.89 11.62 -12.24
C ASP A 76 11.13 10.15 -11.86
N LYS A 77 11.94 9.90 -10.82
CA LYS A 77 12.17 8.54 -10.29
C LYS A 77 10.89 7.89 -9.77
N GLU A 78 10.03 8.64 -9.09
CA GLU A 78 8.77 8.13 -8.54
C GLU A 78 7.74 7.88 -9.66
N ILE A 79 7.67 8.77 -10.65
CA ILE A 79 6.88 8.59 -11.88
C ILE A 79 7.31 7.33 -12.62
N ASP A 80 8.62 7.11 -12.76
CA ASP A 80 9.17 5.92 -13.41
C ASP A 80 8.80 4.63 -12.66
N ARG A 81 8.84 4.63 -11.33
CA ARG A 81 8.40 3.48 -10.51
C ARG A 81 6.92 3.17 -10.75
N LEU A 82 6.07 4.19 -10.84
CA LEU A 82 4.66 4.01 -11.19
C LEU A 82 4.49 3.43 -12.59
N ASN A 83 5.17 4.00 -13.59
CA ASN A 83 5.11 3.53 -14.97
C ASN A 83 5.57 2.08 -15.11
N ARG A 84 6.64 1.68 -14.41
CA ARG A 84 7.13 0.29 -14.38
C ARG A 84 6.10 -0.65 -13.77
N ARG A 85 5.50 -0.29 -12.62
CA ARG A 85 4.45 -1.07 -11.95
C ARG A 85 3.23 -1.31 -12.85
N MET A 86 2.89 -0.30 -13.65
CA MET A 86 1.69 -0.28 -14.50
C MET A 86 1.94 -0.71 -15.95
N LYS A 87 3.17 -1.11 -16.29
CA LYS A 87 3.60 -1.39 -17.67
C LYS A 87 2.68 -2.37 -18.41
N ILE A 88 2.28 -3.45 -17.73
CA ILE A 88 1.46 -4.52 -18.31
C ILE A 88 0.07 -4.01 -18.72
N THR A 89 -0.51 -3.07 -17.97
CA THR A 89 -1.88 -2.59 -18.21
C THR A 89 -1.93 -1.25 -18.95
N ARG A 90 -0.79 -0.68 -19.35
CA ARG A 90 -0.67 0.68 -19.92
C ARG A 90 -1.57 0.93 -21.14
N GLY A 91 -1.82 -0.10 -21.96
CA GLY A 91 -2.68 0.00 -23.15
C GLY A 91 -4.18 0.00 -22.86
N LEU A 92 -4.60 -0.30 -21.62
CA LEU A 92 -6.02 -0.38 -21.26
C LEU A 92 -6.57 1.00 -20.91
N LYS A 93 -7.80 1.30 -21.35
CA LYS A 93 -8.50 2.56 -20.99
C LYS A 93 -8.62 2.74 -19.47
N GLY A 94 -8.88 1.65 -18.74
CA GLY A 94 -8.93 1.67 -17.28
C GLY A 94 -7.62 2.12 -16.64
N ASN A 95 -6.48 1.74 -17.23
CA ASN A 95 -5.18 2.21 -16.77
C ASN A 95 -5.02 3.72 -16.96
N THR A 96 -5.44 4.21 -18.13
CA THR A 96 -5.41 5.64 -18.42
C THR A 96 -6.24 6.44 -17.41
N TYR A 97 -7.46 5.98 -17.09
CA TYR A 97 -8.35 6.67 -16.15
C TYR A 97 -7.77 6.73 -14.73
N LEU A 98 -7.19 5.62 -14.28
CA LEU A 98 -6.66 5.52 -12.93
C LEU A 98 -5.31 6.25 -12.78
N TRP A 99 -4.32 5.93 -13.63
CA TRP A 99 -2.91 6.21 -13.34
C TRP A 99 -2.21 7.21 -14.28
N LYS A 100 -2.78 7.59 -15.43
CA LYS A 100 -2.07 8.45 -16.42
C LYS A 100 -1.73 9.86 -15.93
N LYS A 101 -2.53 10.41 -15.00
CA LYS A 101 -2.33 11.74 -14.41
C LYS A 101 -2.17 11.62 -12.90
N MET A 102 -1.01 11.14 -12.44
CA MET A 102 -0.66 11.01 -11.03
C MET A 102 0.59 11.85 -10.77
N GLU A 103 0.38 13.12 -10.39
CA GLU A 103 1.47 14.10 -10.28
C GLU A 103 1.93 14.35 -8.84
N PHE A 104 1.10 13.99 -7.86
CA PHE A 104 1.36 14.27 -6.45
C PHE A 104 1.55 13.00 -5.67
N VAL A 105 2.60 13.00 -4.84
CA VAL A 105 2.88 11.96 -3.87
C VAL A 105 2.69 12.51 -2.46
N ARG A 106 2.35 11.59 -1.57
CA ARG A 106 2.38 11.78 -0.13
C ARG A 106 3.47 10.88 0.43
N GLU A 107 4.41 11.49 1.14
CA GLU A 107 5.46 10.76 1.85
C GLU A 107 4.92 10.05 3.08
N ILE A 108 5.56 8.97 3.47
CA ILE A 108 5.28 8.23 4.70
C ILE A 108 6.61 7.85 5.33
N ARG A 109 6.73 8.04 6.65
CA ARG A 109 7.82 7.49 7.46
C ARG A 109 7.26 6.39 8.35
N PHE A 110 7.80 5.19 8.23
CA PHE A 110 7.36 4.04 9.03
C PHE A 110 8.13 3.97 10.35
N THR A 111 7.44 3.55 11.39
CA THR A 111 8.00 3.45 12.75
C THR A 111 7.85 2.07 13.35
N LYS A 112 6.88 1.27 12.88
CA LYS A 112 6.66 -0.09 13.35
C LYS A 112 6.04 -0.96 12.26
N ALA A 113 6.48 -2.21 12.20
CA ALA A 113 5.84 -3.27 11.43
C ALA A 113 5.29 -4.34 12.38
N GLU A 114 4.08 -4.81 12.13
CA GLU A 114 3.44 -5.85 12.93
C GLU A 114 2.75 -6.86 12.02
N LYS A 115 3.09 -8.13 12.20
CA LYS A 115 2.46 -9.21 11.46
C LYS A 115 1.02 -9.39 11.96
N ILE A 116 0.09 -9.72 11.06
CA ILE A 116 -1.30 -9.97 11.45
C ILE A 116 -1.44 -11.33 12.11
N ASN A 117 -2.18 -11.37 13.21
CA ASN A 117 -2.61 -12.57 13.91
C ASN A 117 -4.10 -12.83 13.60
N LEU A 118 -4.41 -13.98 13.00
CA LEU A 118 -5.78 -14.45 12.71
C LEU A 118 -6.15 -15.67 13.58
N GLY A 119 -5.64 -15.73 14.80
CA GLY A 119 -5.93 -16.77 15.78
C GLY A 119 -5.38 -18.13 15.35
N ARG A 120 -6.23 -19.16 15.43
CA ARG A 120 -5.84 -20.57 15.18
C ARG A 120 -5.22 -20.78 13.80
N MET A 121 -5.61 -19.99 12.80
CA MET A 121 -5.09 -20.14 11.45
C MET A 121 -3.65 -19.63 11.28
N THR A 122 -3.13 -18.85 12.23
CA THR A 122 -1.76 -18.29 12.21
C THR A 122 -0.98 -18.63 13.49
N ILE A 123 -1.42 -19.65 14.24
CA ILE A 123 -0.81 -19.99 15.54
C ILE A 123 0.62 -20.52 15.41
N ASP A 124 0.94 -21.13 14.26
CA ASP A 124 2.24 -21.73 13.95
C ASP A 124 3.19 -20.75 13.20
N LEU A 125 2.90 -19.44 13.17
CA LEU A 125 3.60 -18.42 12.37
C LEU A 125 4.27 -17.32 13.21
#